data_AF-A0A9Q0JG04-F1
#
_entry.id   AF-A0A9Q0JG04-F1
#
_cell.length_a   1.000
_cell.length_b   1.000
_cell.length_c   1.000
_cell.angle_alpha   90.00
_cell.angle_beta   90.00
_cell.angle_gamma   90.00
#
_symmetry.space_group_name_H-M   'P 1'
#
loop_
_entity.id
_entity.type
_entity.pdbx_description
1 polymer ?
#
loop_
_entity_poly.entity_id
_entity_poly.type
_entity_poly.pdbx_seq_one_letter_code
_entity_poly.pdbx_strand_id
1 'polypeptide(L)'
;IALGKNLYEDGGSERARFEELLNETESILVSNFKEFDIFYQEIIDQHLDPKRPKPTQEDILDVLLQMLKDRSFKVQLTFDHIKAILMNEKQQMLKAWLYSAKGDRYDKC
;
A
#
# COMPACT_ATOMS: atom_id res chain seq x y z
N ILE A 1 31.16 -47.23 -4.60
CA ILE A 1 29.70 -47.01 -4.63
C ILE A 1 29.40 -45.77 -3.81
N ALA A 2 28.87 -44.73 -4.46
CA ALA A 2 28.22 -43.52 -3.93
C ALA A 2 28.70 -42.90 -2.60
N LEU A 3 29.79 -42.11 -2.63
CA LEU A 3 30.12 -41.11 -1.59
C LEU A 3 29.92 -39.68 -2.12
N GLY A 4 28.86 -39.46 -2.91
CA GLY A 4 28.61 -38.17 -3.57
C GLY A 4 27.15 -37.75 -3.64
N LYS A 5 26.21 -38.48 -3.03
CA LYS A 5 24.78 -38.18 -3.12
C LYS A 5 24.17 -37.54 -1.86
N ASN A 6 24.85 -37.58 -0.71
CA ASN A 6 24.26 -37.18 0.57
C ASN A 6 24.63 -35.77 1.05
N LEU A 7 25.33 -34.97 0.23
CA LEU A 7 25.60 -33.55 0.54
C LEU A 7 24.72 -32.58 -0.28
N TYR A 8 23.84 -33.11 -1.13
CA TYR A 8 22.95 -32.32 -1.99
C TYR A 8 21.45 -32.48 -1.66
N GLU A 9 21.10 -33.32 -0.69
CA GLU A 9 19.70 -33.52 -0.26
C GLU A 9 19.29 -32.59 0.91
N ASP A 10 20.26 -31.99 1.62
CA ASP A 10 20.00 -31.12 2.78
C ASP A 10 19.56 -29.70 2.36
N GLY A 11 20.03 -29.22 1.19
CA GLY A 11 19.68 -27.90 0.66
C GLY A 11 18.26 -27.77 0.07
N GLY A 12 17.51 -28.87 -0.03
CA GLY A 12 16.11 -28.85 -0.48
C GLY A 12 15.15 -28.33 0.60
N SER A 13 15.46 -28.58 1.87
CA SER A 13 14.66 -28.15 3.02
C SER A 13 14.71 -26.64 3.21
N GLU A 14 15.91 -26.05 3.15
CA GLU A 14 16.08 -24.61 3.30
C GLU A 14 15.44 -23.84 2.14
N ARG A 15 15.57 -24.33 0.90
CA ARG A 15 14.93 -23.73 -0.27
C ARG A 15 13.40 -23.72 -0.15
N ALA A 16 12.80 -24.84 0.24
CA ALA A 16 11.36 -24.93 0.46
C ALA A 16 10.90 -23.94 1.54
N ARG A 17 11.66 -23.81 2.63
CA ARG A 17 11.37 -22.84 3.70
C ARG A 17 11.47 -21.39 3.20
N PHE A 18 12.47 -21.07 2.38
CA PHE A 18 12.59 -19.74 1.78
C PHE A 18 11.43 -19.45 0.82
N GLU A 19 11.02 -20.42 0.00
CA GLU A 19 9.86 -20.28 -0.90
C GLU A 19 8.55 -20.10 -0.12
N GLU A 20 8.36 -20.83 0.98
CA GLU A 20 7.20 -20.66 1.87
C GLU A 20 7.17 -19.23 2.45
N LEU A 21 8.29 -18.74 2.97
CA LEU A 21 8.40 -17.37 3.48
C LEU A 21 8.16 -16.33 2.38
N LEU A 22 8.67 -16.54 1.18
CA LEU A 22 8.42 -15.66 0.05
C LEU A 22 6.93 -15.59 -0.28
N ASN A 23 6.27 -16.74 -0.43
CA ASN A 23 4.83 -16.81 -0.70
C ASN A 23 3.99 -16.16 0.40
N GLU A 24 4.36 -16.34 1.68
CA GLU A 24 3.72 -15.66 2.81
C GLU A 24 3.87 -14.14 2.69
N THR A 25 5.10 -13.65 2.44
CA THR A 25 5.35 -12.20 2.31
C THR A 25 4.66 -11.59 1.10
N GLU A 26 4.63 -12.29 -0.04
CA GLU A 26 3.89 -11.87 -1.23
C GLU A 26 2.40 -11.78 -0.95
N SER A 27 1.83 -12.78 -0.29
CA SER A 27 0.42 -12.81 0.10
C SER A 27 0.07 -11.62 1.00
N ILE A 28 0.91 -11.34 2.01
CA ILE A 28 0.73 -10.20 2.94
C ILE A 28 0.80 -8.87 2.19
N LEU A 29 1.74 -8.70 1.27
CA LEU A 29 1.82 -7.47 0.49
C LEU A 29 0.57 -7.30 -0.38
N VAL A 30 0.18 -8.35 -1.10
CA VAL A 30 -0.98 -8.33 -1.99
C VAL A 30 -2.26 -8.05 -1.21
N SER A 31 -2.45 -8.65 -0.02
CA SER A 31 -3.64 -8.41 0.81
C SER A 31 -3.68 -6.97 1.30
N ASN A 32 -2.56 -6.45 1.81
CA ASN A 32 -2.48 -5.07 2.28
C ASN A 32 -2.78 -4.06 1.16
N PHE A 33 -2.20 -4.25 -0.04
CA PHE A 33 -2.48 -3.37 -1.18
C PHE A 33 -3.96 -3.40 -1.60
N LYS A 34 -4.60 -4.58 -1.57
CA LYS A 34 -6.04 -4.71 -1.83
C LYS A 34 -6.88 -4.00 -0.77
N GLU A 35 -6.56 -4.17 0.50
CA GLU A 35 -7.27 -3.49 1.59
C GLU A 35 -7.15 -1.97 1.49
N PHE A 36 -5.95 -1.46 1.17
CA PHE A 36 -5.78 -0.03 0.92
C PHE A 36 -6.55 0.45 -0.30
N ASP A 37 -6.53 -0.31 -1.40
CA ASP A 37 -7.29 0.05 -2.60
C ASP A 37 -8.80 0.17 -2.32
N ILE A 38 -9.36 -0.79 -1.59
CA ILE A 38 -10.76 -0.78 -1.13
C ILE A 38 -11.01 0.45 -0.25
N PHE A 39 -10.16 0.68 0.74
CA PHE A 39 -10.29 1.81 1.66
C PHE A 39 -10.30 3.18 0.92
N TYR A 40 -9.39 3.38 -0.04
CA TYR A 40 -9.38 4.62 -0.83
C TYR A 40 -10.59 4.72 -1.76
N GLN A 41 -11.05 3.59 -2.31
CA GLN A 41 -12.27 3.58 -3.11
C GLN A 41 -13.48 3.99 -2.29
N GLU A 42 -13.64 3.49 -1.07
CA GLU A 42 -14.73 3.89 -0.17
C GLU A 42 -14.71 5.38 0.14
N ILE A 43 -13.53 5.96 0.39
CA ILE A 43 -13.38 7.40 0.60
C ILE A 43 -13.83 8.16 -0.66
N ILE A 44 -13.37 7.74 -1.84
CA ILE A 44 -13.75 8.38 -3.11
C ILE A 44 -15.27 8.30 -3.31
N ASP A 45 -15.87 7.13 -3.08
CA ASP A 45 -17.30 6.89 -3.27
C ASP A 45 -18.14 7.77 -2.33
N GLN A 46 -17.70 7.95 -1.08
CA GLN A 46 -18.31 8.91 -0.16
C GLN A 46 -18.29 10.35 -0.69
N HIS A 47 -17.22 10.76 -1.37
CA HIS A 47 -17.10 12.11 -1.96
C HIS A 47 -17.91 12.25 -3.26
N LEU A 48 -18.18 11.14 -3.95
CA LEU A 48 -19.02 11.10 -5.15
C LEU A 48 -20.52 11.01 -4.84
N ASP A 49 -20.91 10.64 -3.62
CA ASP A 49 -22.32 10.53 -3.22
C ASP A 49 -23.04 11.88 -3.37
N PRO A 50 -24.07 11.99 -4.24
CA PRO A 50 -24.86 13.21 -4.38
C PRO A 50 -25.59 13.62 -3.09
N LYS A 51 -25.79 12.67 -2.17
CA LYS A 51 -26.43 12.88 -0.87
C LYS A 51 -25.45 13.36 0.20
N ARG A 52 -24.14 13.36 -0.08
CA ARG A 52 -23.13 13.90 0.85
C ARG A 52 -23.50 15.35 1.19
N PRO A 53 -23.55 15.71 2.48
CA PRO A 53 -23.73 17.11 2.87
C PRO A 53 -22.65 17.97 2.22
N LYS A 54 -23.06 19.05 1.53
CA LYS A 54 -22.10 19.97 0.92
C LYS A 54 -21.21 20.56 2.02
N PRO A 55 -19.89 20.37 1.94
CA PRO A 55 -19.00 20.95 2.93
C PRO A 55 -18.95 22.47 2.77
N THR A 56 -18.67 23.18 3.86
CA THR A 56 -18.49 24.65 3.82
C THR A 56 -17.28 25.06 2.98
N GLN A 57 -16.28 24.18 2.90
CA GLN A 57 -15.07 24.36 2.11
C GLN A 57 -14.72 23.04 1.42
N GLU A 58 -14.35 23.11 0.15
CA GLU A 58 -13.87 21.96 -0.62
C GLU A 58 -12.54 21.45 -0.06
N ASP A 59 -12.42 20.14 0.07
CA ASP A 59 -11.17 19.49 0.47
C ASP A 59 -10.33 19.06 -0.75
N ILE A 60 -9.13 18.52 -0.50
CA ILE A 60 -8.22 18.11 -1.57
C ILE A 60 -8.83 17.04 -2.48
N LEU A 61 -9.73 16.19 -1.98
CA LEU A 61 -10.40 15.16 -2.78
C LEU A 61 -11.45 15.76 -3.69
N ASP A 62 -12.20 16.74 -3.20
CA ASP A 62 -13.16 17.48 -4.03
C ASP A 62 -12.45 18.13 -5.23
N VAL A 63 -11.30 18.77 -5.00
CA VAL A 63 -10.49 19.39 -6.07
C VAL A 63 -9.97 18.35 -7.06
N LEU A 64 -9.40 17.24 -6.58
CA LEU A 64 -8.87 16.18 -7.44
C LEU A 64 -9.98 15.51 -8.29
N LEU A 65 -11.17 15.33 -7.73
CA LEU A 65 -12.32 14.77 -8.44
C LEU A 65 -12.88 15.73 -9.49
N GLN A 66 -12.85 17.04 -9.24
CA GLN A 66 -13.19 18.04 -10.26
C GLN A 66 -12.18 17.99 -11.42
N MET A 67 -10.89 17.91 -11.12
CA MET A 67 -9.83 17.78 -12.14
C MET A 67 -9.94 16.49 -12.96
N LEU A 68 -10.43 15.40 -12.36
CA LEU A 68 -10.72 14.15 -13.09
C LEU A 68 -11.86 14.33 -14.11
N LYS A 69 -12.88 15.12 -13.78
CA LYS A 69 -14.04 15.39 -14.66
C LYS A 69 -13.71 16.42 -15.74
N ASP A 70 -12.86 17.37 -15.43
CA ASP A 70 -12.53 18.48 -16.31
C ASP A 70 -11.47 18.06 -17.35
N ARG A 71 -11.88 18.01 -18.62
CA ARG A 71 -10.99 17.68 -19.74
C ARG A 71 -10.14 18.85 -20.23
N SER A 72 -10.27 20.03 -19.62
CA SER A 72 -9.48 21.22 -19.98
C SER A 72 -8.06 21.19 -19.43
N PHE A 73 -7.79 20.35 -18.43
CA PHE A 73 -6.44 20.18 -17.88
C PHE A 73 -5.53 19.43 -18.86
N LYS A 74 -4.25 19.86 -18.90
CA LYS A 74 -3.21 19.19 -19.71
C LYS A 74 -2.91 17.77 -19.23
N VAL A 75 -3.24 17.47 -17.98
CA VAL A 75 -3.07 16.15 -17.37
C VAL A 75 -4.46 15.59 -17.11
N GLN A 76 -4.78 14.46 -17.73
CA GLN A 76 -6.01 13.74 -17.45
C GLN A 76 -5.81 12.84 -16.23
N LEU A 77 -6.48 13.16 -15.12
CA LEU A 77 -6.44 12.33 -13.92
C LEU A 77 -7.29 11.07 -14.09
N THR A 78 -6.87 9.99 -13.43
CA THR A 78 -7.61 8.75 -13.26
C THR A 78 -7.81 8.50 -11.76
N PHE A 79 -8.72 7.59 -11.40
CA PHE A 79 -8.87 7.21 -9.99
C PHE A 79 -7.57 6.66 -9.40
N ASP A 80 -6.77 5.93 -10.18
CA ASP A 80 -5.46 5.43 -9.74
C ASP A 80 -4.49 6.56 -9.42
N HIS A 81 -4.51 7.66 -10.19
CA HIS A 81 -3.72 8.85 -9.86
C HIS A 81 -4.15 9.46 -8.52
N ILE A 82 -5.45 9.54 -8.26
CA ILE A 82 -5.99 10.05 -6.98
C ILE A 82 -5.58 9.13 -5.82
N LYS A 83 -5.79 7.80 -5.97
CA LYS A 83 -5.38 6.80 -4.98
C LYS A 83 -3.88 6.86 -4.68
N ALA A 84 -3.04 7.04 -5.70
CA ALA A 84 -1.59 7.17 -5.53
C ALA A 84 -1.19 8.42 -4.74
N ILE A 85 -1.85 9.56 -4.97
CA ILE A 85 -1.64 10.79 -4.20
C ILE A 85 -2.00 10.55 -2.73
N LEU A 86 -3.18 9.96 -2.47
CA LEU A 86 -3.65 9.65 -1.12
C LEU A 86 -2.73 8.65 -0.40
N MET A 87 -2.26 7.63 -1.11
CA MET A 87 -1.27 6.68 -0.60
C MET A 87 0.00 7.40 -0.16
N ASN A 88 0.54 8.31 -0.97
CA ASN A 88 1.79 9.00 -0.66
C ASN A 88 1.67 9.90 0.58
N GLU A 89 0.54 10.59 0.78
CA GLU A 89 0.31 11.39 1.98
C GLU A 89 0.32 10.54 3.26
N LYS A 90 -0.31 9.36 3.24
CA LYS A 90 -0.37 8.45 4.41
C LYS A 90 0.95 7.73 4.67
N GLN A 91 1.74 7.44 3.63
CA GLN A 91 3.06 6.82 3.76
C GLN A 91 4.02 7.68 4.59
N GLN A 92 3.89 9.02 4.57
CA GLN A 92 4.71 9.89 5.41
C GLN A 92 4.43 9.69 6.91
N MET A 93 3.16 9.49 7.29
CA MET A 93 2.78 9.20 8.67
C MET A 93 3.28 7.83 9.13
N LEU A 94 3.15 6.80 8.29
CA LEU A 94 3.65 5.46 8.61
C LEU A 94 5.18 5.45 8.76
N LYS A 95 5.90 6.18 7.90
CA LYS A 95 7.35 6.35 8.03
C LYS A 95 7.70 7.05 9.34
N ALA A 96 7.06 8.18 9.66
CA ALA A 96 7.31 8.91 10.90
C ALA A 96 7.04 8.05 12.14
N TRP A 97 5.93 7.30 12.16
CA TRP A 97 5.60 6.37 13.24
C TRP A 97 6.62 5.22 13.35
N LEU A 98 7.03 4.61 12.23
CA LEU A 98 8.06 3.57 12.21
C LEU A 98 9.43 4.08 12.66
N TYR A 99 9.81 5.31 12.30
CA TYR A 99 11.04 5.95 12.76
C TYR A 99 11.00 6.19 14.28
N SER A 100 9.88 6.70 14.81
CA SER A 100 9.70 6.90 16.26
C SER A 100 9.72 5.58 17.02
N ALA A 101 9.00 4.55 16.54
CA ALA A 101 8.93 3.24 17.19
C ALA A 101 10.25 2.44 17.13
N LYS A 102 11.15 2.76 16.19
CA LYS A 102 12.49 2.18 16.13
C LYS A 102 13.48 2.92 17.04
N GLY A 103 13.34 4.23 17.24
CA GLY A 103 14.15 5.02 18.17
C GLY A 103 14.08 4.49 19.61
N ASP A 104 12.88 4.13 20.08
CA ASP A 104 12.65 3.62 21.44
C ASP A 104 13.27 2.23 21.72
N ARG A 105 13.69 1.50 20.68
CA ARG A 105 14.36 0.19 20.82
C ARG A 105 15.87 0.28 20.88
N TYR A 106 16.48 1.39 20.43
CA TYR A 106 17.92 1.58 20.49
C TYR A 106 18.40 2.30 21.77
N ASP A 107 17.50 2.98 22.48
CA ASP A 107 17.78 3.63 23.78
C ASP A 107 17.70 2.69 25.01
N LYS A 108 17.49 1.39 24.79
CA LYS A 108 17.43 0.35 25.85
C LYS A 108 18.62 -0.62 25.84
N CYS A 109 19.70 -0.29 25.12
CA CYS A 109 20.98 -0.99 25.18
C CYS A 109 22.06 -0.10 25.82
#